data_AF-B4K141-F1
#
_entry.id   AF-B4K141-F1
#
_cell.length_a   1.000
_cell.length_b   1.000
_cell.length_c   1.000
_cell.angle_alpha   90.00
_cell.angle_beta   90.00
_cell.angle_gamma   90.00
#
_symmetry.space_group_name_H-M   'P 1'
#
loop_
_entity.id
_entity.type
_entity.pdbx_description
1 polymer ?
#
loop_
_entity_poly.entity_id
_entity_poly.type
_entity_poly.pdbx_seq_one_letter_code
_entity_poly.pdbx_strand_id
1 'polypeptide(L)'
;MKIAIALLACLGVVAAASFHQTHEVKIADKAFLEKQKFFFEIVYRLEDPLMFEEYIKDGKNFYFDEAYYTHYDIYMKKFAEAFKAHSLLPKGEFFGQLVKTHAKQARGLFNFFYYAKDWETFYHNVCWARMHVNEGMFVYALTLAVIHRPDFHGLMLPTIYEIFPQFFFNSKFVYEAEKFDYEMWSKMIMYEKEYMDVYFKGHEYSNMYQNSDYMYMKDWKMWQWWKLMGLGEHWTPNGSK
;
A
#
# COMPACT_ATOMS: atom_id res chain seq x y z
N MET A 1 -20.65 53.24 -21.49
CA MET A 1 -20.64 51.78 -21.75
C MET A 1 -19.24 51.18 -21.86
N LYS A 2 -18.32 51.73 -22.67
CA LYS A 2 -16.97 51.14 -22.86
C LYS A 2 -16.13 50.99 -21.57
N ILE A 3 -16.21 51.96 -20.65
CA ILE A 3 -15.47 51.95 -19.37
C ILE A 3 -16.05 50.91 -18.39
N ALA A 4 -17.38 50.72 -18.38
CA ALA A 4 -18.03 49.72 -17.53
C ALA A 4 -17.70 48.28 -17.98
N ILE A 5 -17.59 48.05 -19.28
CA ILE A 5 -17.18 46.76 -19.85
C ILE A 5 -15.71 46.47 -19.52
N ALA A 6 -14.84 47.49 -19.57
CA ALA A 6 -13.44 47.35 -19.17
C ALA A 6 -13.29 47.01 -17.68
N LEU A 7 -14.05 47.66 -16.80
CA LEU A 7 -14.04 47.37 -15.37
C LEU A 7 -14.56 45.96 -15.04
N LEU A 8 -15.61 45.50 -15.73
CA LEU A 8 -16.12 44.13 -15.60
C LEU A 8 -15.11 43.08 -16.09
N ALA A 9 -14.39 43.37 -17.18
CA ALA A 9 -13.33 42.50 -17.67
C ALA A 9 -12.16 42.41 -16.67
N CYS A 10 -11.75 43.53 -16.07
CA CYS A 10 -10.71 43.54 -15.04
C CYS A 10 -11.14 42.77 -13.78
N LEU A 11 -12.39 42.90 -13.33
CA LEU A 11 -12.92 42.13 -12.21
C LEU A 11 -12.97 40.62 -12.50
N GLY A 12 -13.31 40.23 -13.73
CA GLY A 12 -13.29 38.83 -14.16
C GLY A 12 -11.88 38.22 -14.16
N VAL A 13 -10.86 38.98 -14.58
CA VAL A 13 -9.46 38.53 -14.57
C VAL A 13 -8.90 38.41 -13.16
N VAL A 14 -9.23 39.34 -12.25
CA VAL A 14 -8.78 39.29 -10.85
C VAL A 14 -9.44 38.14 -10.09
N ALA A 15 -10.72 37.85 -10.36
CA ALA A 15 -11.40 36.68 -9.80
C ALA A 15 -10.80 35.36 -10.32
N ALA A 16 -10.46 35.27 -11.60
CA ALA A 16 -9.83 34.09 -12.19
C ALA A 16 -8.40 33.87 -11.64
N ALA A 17 -7.62 34.93 -11.42
CA ALA A 17 -6.29 34.85 -10.83
C ALA A 17 -6.32 34.40 -9.35
N SER A 18 -7.38 34.76 -8.62
CA SER A 18 -7.57 34.35 -7.21
C SER A 18 -8.02 32.88 -7.07
N PHE A 19 -8.59 32.28 -8.13
CA PHE A 19 -8.95 30.87 -8.18
C PHE A 19 -7.79 29.95 -8.58
N HIS A 20 -6.65 30.51 -9.02
CA HIS A 20 -5.44 29.73 -9.23
C HIS A 20 -4.74 29.51 -7.88
N GLN A 21 -5.36 28.71 -7.01
CA GLN A 21 -4.66 28.11 -5.88
C GLN A 21 -3.59 27.20 -6.48
N THR A 22 -2.35 27.71 -6.56
CA THR A 22 -1.19 26.83 -6.62
C THR A 22 -1.28 25.97 -5.35
N HIS A 23 -1.69 24.71 -5.49
CA HIS A 23 -1.64 23.77 -4.38
C HIS A 23 -0.20 23.77 -3.89
N GLU A 24 0.06 24.33 -2.70
CA GLU A 24 1.34 24.16 -2.05
C GLU A 24 1.53 22.66 -1.86
N VAL A 25 2.39 22.06 -2.68
CA VAL A 25 2.76 20.67 -2.55
C VAL A 25 3.61 20.56 -1.29
N LYS A 26 2.99 20.14 -0.20
CA LYS A 26 3.71 19.81 1.02
C LYS A 26 4.54 18.57 0.74
N ILE A 27 5.84 18.76 0.50
CA ILE A 27 6.79 17.67 0.28
C ILE A 27 6.86 16.85 1.57
N ALA A 28 6.56 15.56 1.48
CA ALA A 28 6.60 14.65 2.61
C ALA A 28 8.04 14.37 3.05
N ASP A 29 8.26 14.23 4.36
CA ASP A 29 9.54 13.85 4.92
C ASP A 29 9.83 12.35 4.72
N LYS A 30 11.10 11.97 4.84
CA LYS A 30 11.55 10.59 4.62
C LYS A 30 10.82 9.58 5.51
N ALA A 31 10.61 9.92 6.78
CA ALA A 31 9.93 9.04 7.72
C ALA A 31 8.46 8.79 7.33
N PHE A 32 7.74 9.82 6.87
CA PHE A 32 6.39 9.65 6.34
C PHE A 32 6.38 8.74 5.11
N LEU A 33 7.29 8.96 4.15
CA LEU A 33 7.37 8.17 2.93
C LEU A 33 7.66 6.69 3.20
N GLU A 34 8.50 6.37 4.19
CA GLU A 34 8.78 5.00 4.62
C GLU A 34 7.53 4.32 5.20
N LYS A 35 6.78 5.02 6.07
CA LYS A 35 5.51 4.50 6.60
C LYS A 35 4.46 4.31 5.51
N GLN A 36 4.38 5.26 4.59
CA GLN A 36 3.45 5.19 3.46
C GLN A 36 3.79 4.02 2.52
N LYS A 37 5.09 3.80 2.27
CA LYS A 37 5.57 2.65 1.50
C LYS A 37 5.20 1.33 2.17
N PHE A 38 5.46 1.22 3.47
CA PHE A 38 5.09 0.04 4.26
C PHE A 38 3.60 -0.31 4.13
N PHE A 39 2.73 0.67 4.26
CA PHE A 39 1.28 0.45 4.16
C PHE A 39 0.83 -0.05 2.78
N PHE A 40 1.49 0.37 1.71
CA PHE A 40 1.17 -0.14 0.36
C PHE A 40 1.74 -1.54 0.13
N GLU A 41 2.93 -1.82 0.62
CA GLU A 41 3.55 -3.13 0.45
C GLU A 41 2.87 -4.22 1.30
N ILE A 42 2.45 -3.92 2.54
CA ILE A 42 1.91 -4.94 3.43
C ILE A 42 0.56 -5.50 2.95
N VAL A 43 -0.23 -4.68 2.24
CA VAL A 43 -1.51 -5.08 1.64
C VAL A 43 -1.38 -5.54 0.19
N TYR A 44 -0.17 -5.49 -0.39
CA TYR A 44 0.06 -5.94 -1.74
C TYR A 44 -0.18 -7.45 -1.85
N ARG A 45 -1.03 -7.86 -2.80
CA ARG A 45 -1.42 -9.26 -3.05
C ARG A 45 -1.77 -9.97 -1.75
N LEU A 46 -2.76 -9.44 -1.05
CA LEU A 46 -3.07 -9.82 0.33
C LEU A 46 -3.41 -11.33 0.48
N GLU A 47 -4.09 -11.90 -0.50
CA GLU A 47 -4.51 -13.31 -0.50
C GLU A 47 -3.34 -14.28 -0.69
N ASP A 48 -2.26 -13.81 -1.31
CA ASP A 48 -1.04 -14.58 -1.42
C ASP A 48 -0.23 -14.53 -0.12
N PRO A 49 0.65 -15.52 0.11
CA PRO A 49 1.67 -15.42 1.13
C PRO A 49 2.47 -14.11 1.00
N LEU A 50 2.78 -13.50 2.14
CA LEU A 50 3.58 -12.28 2.18
C LEU A 50 4.92 -12.51 1.46
N MET A 51 5.24 -11.68 0.47
CA MET A 51 6.40 -11.88 -0.41
C MET A 51 7.67 -11.15 0.06
N PHE A 52 7.52 -10.18 0.96
CA PHE A 52 8.63 -9.33 1.39
C PHE A 52 9.38 -9.98 2.55
N GLU A 53 10.60 -10.47 2.30
CA GLU A 53 11.40 -11.20 3.29
C GLU A 53 11.65 -10.42 4.59
N GLU A 54 11.80 -9.10 4.50
CA GLU A 54 11.95 -8.21 5.66
C GLU A 54 10.73 -8.31 6.58
N TYR A 55 9.53 -8.09 6.03
CA TYR A 55 8.27 -8.19 6.78
C TYR A 55 8.00 -9.60 7.29
N ILE A 56 8.42 -10.64 6.54
CA ILE A 56 8.33 -12.02 7.01
C ILE A 56 9.23 -12.24 8.23
N LYS A 57 10.46 -11.71 8.23
CA LYS A 57 11.39 -11.83 9.38
C LYS A 57 10.83 -11.12 10.61
N ASP A 58 10.32 -9.92 10.41
CA ASP A 58 9.80 -9.07 11.49
C ASP A 58 8.44 -9.51 12.03
N GLY A 59 7.68 -10.28 11.23
CA GLY A 59 6.39 -10.86 11.60
C GLY A 59 6.42 -12.26 12.21
N LYS A 60 7.61 -12.85 12.43
CA LYS A 60 7.71 -14.23 12.98
C LYS A 60 7.22 -14.35 14.42
N ASN A 61 7.50 -13.34 15.24
CA ASN A 61 7.28 -13.40 16.67
C ASN A 61 5.99 -12.65 17.05
N PHE A 62 5.22 -13.23 17.97
CA PHE A 62 4.04 -12.60 18.52
C PHE A 62 4.40 -11.81 19.80
N TYR A 63 4.65 -10.51 19.66
CA TYR A 63 4.98 -9.63 20.78
C TYR A 63 3.71 -9.09 21.45
N PHE A 64 3.37 -9.65 22.61
CA PHE A 64 2.12 -9.34 23.32
C PHE A 64 2.34 -8.85 24.77
N ASP A 65 3.57 -8.46 25.13
CA ASP A 65 3.86 -7.99 26.47
C ASP A 65 3.26 -6.60 26.74
N GLU A 66 2.71 -6.38 27.94
CA GLU A 66 2.01 -5.14 28.30
C GLU A 66 2.89 -3.88 28.14
N ALA A 67 4.21 -4.01 28.26
CA ALA A 67 5.18 -2.91 28.14
C ALA A 67 5.28 -2.29 26.73
N TYR A 68 4.71 -2.92 25.71
CA TYR A 68 4.67 -2.40 24.35
C TYR A 68 3.39 -1.59 24.04
N TYR A 69 2.44 -1.54 24.98
CA TYR A 69 1.12 -0.95 24.75
C TYR A 69 0.80 0.19 25.72
N THR A 70 0.12 1.21 25.22
CA THR A 70 -0.39 2.33 26.03
C THR A 70 -1.60 1.92 26.87
N HIS A 71 -2.42 1.02 26.33
CA HIS A 71 -3.58 0.46 27.01
C HIS A 71 -3.69 -1.02 26.70
N TYR A 72 -4.14 -1.79 27.70
CA TYR A 72 -4.17 -3.24 27.63
C TYR A 72 -5.53 -3.76 28.06
N ASP A 73 -6.43 -3.89 27.08
CA ASP A 73 -7.85 -4.12 27.33
C ASP A 73 -8.27 -5.61 27.23
N ILE A 74 -9.47 -5.90 27.74
CA ILE A 74 -9.99 -7.28 27.76
C ILE A 74 -10.16 -7.87 26.35
N TYR A 75 -10.44 -7.04 25.34
CA TYR A 75 -10.63 -7.52 23.97
C TYR A 75 -9.30 -7.92 23.35
N MET A 76 -8.23 -7.18 23.62
CA MET A 76 -6.87 -7.51 23.21
C MET A 76 -6.42 -8.82 23.87
N LYS A 77 -6.62 -8.97 25.18
CA LYS A 77 -6.31 -10.24 25.90
C LYS A 77 -7.02 -11.43 25.28
N LYS A 78 -8.33 -11.31 25.04
CA LYS A 78 -9.13 -12.36 24.41
C LYS A 78 -8.68 -12.69 23.00
N PHE A 79 -8.22 -11.71 22.24
CA PHE A 79 -7.64 -11.95 20.91
C PHE A 79 -6.36 -12.77 20.99
N ALA A 80 -5.44 -12.43 21.90
CA ALA A 80 -4.21 -13.19 22.10
C ALA A 80 -4.47 -14.62 22.64
N GLU A 81 -5.43 -14.78 23.55
CA GLU A 81 -5.89 -16.10 24.00
C GLU A 81 -6.47 -16.91 22.84
N ALA A 82 -7.30 -16.29 22.01
CA ALA A 82 -7.89 -16.94 20.84
C ALA A 82 -6.81 -17.39 19.82
N PHE A 83 -5.77 -16.58 19.63
CA PHE A 83 -4.61 -16.94 18.82
C PHE A 83 -3.87 -18.16 19.40
N LYS A 84 -3.51 -18.12 20.69
CA LYS A 84 -2.82 -19.22 21.37
C LYS A 84 -3.63 -20.52 21.36
N ALA A 85 -4.95 -20.43 21.38
CA ALA A 85 -5.87 -21.57 21.30
C ALA A 85 -6.19 -22.02 19.86
N HIS A 86 -5.56 -21.44 18.83
CA HIS A 86 -5.84 -21.72 17.41
C HIS A 86 -7.33 -21.57 17.04
N SER A 87 -7.98 -20.56 17.60
CA SER A 87 -9.43 -20.30 17.47
C SER A 87 -9.77 -18.98 16.77
N LEU A 88 -8.78 -18.34 16.16
CA LEU A 88 -9.02 -17.21 15.25
C LEU A 88 -9.77 -17.66 14.00
N LEU A 89 -10.49 -16.73 13.37
CA LEU A 89 -11.06 -16.92 12.04
C LEU A 89 -9.95 -17.40 11.08
N PRO A 90 -10.11 -18.59 10.45
CA PRO A 90 -9.09 -19.09 9.53
C PRO A 90 -8.86 -18.18 8.33
N LYS A 91 -7.65 -18.25 7.76
CA LYS A 91 -7.32 -17.55 6.51
C LYS A 91 -8.10 -18.15 5.33
N GLY A 92 -8.45 -17.31 4.36
CA GLY A 92 -9.28 -17.67 3.21
C GLY A 92 -10.79 -17.77 3.50
N GLU A 93 -11.20 -17.79 4.77
CA GLU A 93 -12.62 -17.79 5.14
C GLU A 93 -13.25 -16.40 5.03
N PHE A 94 -14.58 -16.36 4.86
CA PHE A 94 -15.31 -15.10 4.78
C PHE A 94 -15.26 -14.33 6.12
N PHE A 95 -14.74 -13.11 6.07
CA PHE A 95 -14.87 -12.14 7.17
C PHE A 95 -16.09 -11.25 6.96
N GLY A 96 -16.78 -10.94 8.06
CA GLY A 96 -17.93 -10.05 8.04
C GLY A 96 -18.13 -9.37 9.39
N GLN A 97 -18.10 -8.04 9.40
CA GLN A 97 -18.20 -7.25 10.64
C GLN A 97 -19.53 -7.42 11.38
N LEU A 98 -20.60 -7.84 10.69
CA LEU A 98 -21.90 -8.11 11.30
C LEU A 98 -21.96 -9.49 12.00
N VAL A 99 -20.98 -10.36 11.75
CA VAL A 99 -20.86 -11.64 12.43
C VAL A 99 -20.26 -11.42 13.82
N LYS A 100 -21.01 -11.74 14.87
CA LYS A 100 -20.64 -11.42 16.27
C LYS A 100 -19.28 -11.95 16.70
N THR A 101 -18.88 -13.14 16.23
CA THR A 101 -17.58 -13.74 16.54
C THR A 101 -16.45 -13.00 15.83
N HIS A 102 -16.62 -12.69 14.54
CA HIS A 102 -15.65 -11.95 13.73
C HIS A 102 -15.44 -10.54 14.29
N ALA A 103 -16.53 -9.82 14.60
CA ALA A 103 -16.48 -8.47 15.16
C ALA A 103 -15.69 -8.40 16.49
N LYS A 104 -15.81 -9.42 17.35
CA LYS A 104 -15.07 -9.50 18.61
C LYS A 104 -13.57 -9.68 18.38
N GLN A 105 -13.19 -10.58 17.47
CA GLN A 105 -11.78 -10.80 17.11
C GLN A 105 -11.19 -9.57 16.42
N ALA A 106 -11.93 -8.97 15.47
CA ALA A 106 -11.54 -7.75 14.78
C ALA A 106 -11.34 -6.58 15.74
N ARG A 107 -12.19 -6.42 16.76
CA ARG A 107 -12.00 -5.41 17.81
C ARG A 107 -10.72 -5.63 18.60
N GLY A 108 -10.44 -6.87 19.00
CA GLY A 108 -9.20 -7.20 19.70
C GLY A 108 -7.95 -6.94 18.86
N LEU A 109 -8.00 -7.29 17.57
CA LEU A 109 -6.94 -6.99 16.60
C LEU A 109 -6.77 -5.49 16.36
N PHE A 110 -7.87 -4.74 16.21
CA PHE A 110 -7.82 -3.28 16.10
C PHE A 110 -7.14 -2.67 17.32
N ASN A 111 -7.49 -3.10 18.54
CA ASN A 111 -6.85 -2.61 19.76
C ASN A 111 -5.36 -2.95 19.82
N PHE A 112 -4.98 -4.15 19.36
CA PHE A 112 -3.58 -4.59 19.24
C PHE A 112 -2.75 -3.68 18.33
N PHE A 113 -3.36 -3.11 17.30
CA PHE A 113 -2.72 -2.09 16.45
C PHE A 113 -2.81 -0.68 17.07
N TYR A 114 -3.99 -0.31 17.56
CA TYR A 114 -4.30 1.04 18.00
C TYR A 114 -3.50 1.44 19.24
N TYR A 115 -3.35 0.53 20.21
CA TYR A 115 -2.66 0.81 21.48
C TYR A 115 -1.16 0.60 21.44
N ALA A 116 -0.58 0.14 20.31
CA ALA A 116 0.86 0.00 20.17
C ALA A 116 1.55 1.35 20.41
N LYS A 117 2.49 1.40 21.37
CA LYS A 117 3.03 2.64 21.93
C LYS A 117 3.82 3.49 20.94
N ASP A 118 4.45 2.84 19.97
CA ASP A 118 5.34 3.44 18.98
C ASP A 118 5.16 2.78 17.62
N TRP A 119 5.84 3.34 16.62
CA TRP A 119 5.84 2.83 15.25
C TRP A 119 6.42 1.41 15.16
N GLU A 120 7.49 1.12 15.89
CA GLU A 120 8.18 -0.17 15.84
C GLU A 120 7.28 -1.30 16.33
N THR A 121 6.61 -1.11 17.47
CA THR A 121 5.62 -2.06 17.99
C THR A 121 4.49 -2.26 16.98
N PHE A 122 3.94 -1.15 16.45
CA PHE A 122 2.86 -1.22 15.46
C PHE A 122 3.29 -2.00 14.21
N TYR A 123 4.48 -1.70 13.69
CA TYR A 123 5.06 -2.35 12.52
C TYR A 123 5.19 -3.86 12.71
N HIS A 124 5.79 -4.32 13.82
CA HIS A 124 5.89 -5.75 14.12
C HIS A 124 4.52 -6.42 14.26
N ASN A 125 3.58 -5.76 14.92
CA ASN A 125 2.21 -6.27 15.08
C ASN A 125 1.52 -6.47 13.74
N VAL A 126 1.67 -5.51 12.82
CA VAL A 126 1.09 -5.57 11.48
C VAL A 126 1.75 -6.65 10.64
N CYS A 127 3.09 -6.75 10.65
CA CYS A 127 3.83 -7.83 9.98
C CYS A 127 3.37 -9.21 10.46
N TRP A 128 3.25 -9.39 11.78
CA TRP A 128 2.77 -10.64 12.37
C TRP A 128 1.31 -10.93 11.96
N ALA A 129 0.43 -9.94 12.04
CA ALA A 129 -0.98 -10.12 11.73
C ALA A 129 -1.21 -10.46 10.26
N ARG A 130 -0.46 -9.84 9.34
CA ARG A 130 -0.50 -10.13 7.89
C ARG A 130 -0.25 -11.61 7.57
N MET A 131 0.58 -12.27 8.38
CA MET A 131 0.92 -13.67 8.21
C MET A 131 -0.11 -14.60 8.86
N HIS A 132 -0.60 -14.27 10.06
CA HIS A 132 -1.32 -15.20 10.93
C HIS A 132 -2.84 -14.98 11.02
N VAL A 133 -3.34 -13.85 10.52
CA VAL A 133 -4.75 -13.46 10.64
C VAL A 133 -5.45 -13.52 9.28
N ASN A 134 -6.75 -13.84 9.29
CA ASN A 134 -7.63 -13.73 8.14
C ASN A 134 -7.50 -12.38 7.42
N GLU A 135 -7.46 -12.42 6.09
CA GLU A 135 -7.18 -11.32 5.18
C GLU A 135 -8.18 -10.15 5.37
N GLY A 136 -9.48 -10.46 5.37
CA GLY A 136 -10.53 -9.46 5.53
C GLY A 136 -10.51 -8.84 6.92
N MET A 137 -10.31 -9.66 7.96
CA MET A 137 -10.20 -9.16 9.33
C MET A 137 -8.96 -8.27 9.53
N PHE A 138 -7.84 -8.65 8.94
CA PHE A 138 -6.58 -7.90 8.96
C PHE A 138 -6.76 -6.51 8.32
N VAL A 139 -7.26 -6.45 7.08
CA VAL A 139 -7.47 -5.17 6.38
C VAL A 139 -8.45 -4.29 7.12
N TYR A 140 -9.54 -4.87 7.64
CA TYR A 140 -10.53 -4.12 8.42
C TYR A 140 -9.90 -3.45 9.64
N ALA A 141 -9.18 -4.21 10.47
CA ALA A 141 -8.53 -3.69 11.67
C ALA A 141 -7.40 -2.69 11.34
N LEU A 142 -6.60 -2.97 10.30
CA LEU A 142 -5.52 -2.09 9.85
C LEU A 142 -6.08 -0.75 9.35
N THR A 143 -7.16 -0.78 8.55
CA THR A 143 -7.82 0.43 8.04
C THR A 143 -8.33 1.30 9.17
N LEU A 144 -8.99 0.70 10.17
CA LEU A 144 -9.42 1.43 11.36
C LEU A 144 -8.23 2.01 12.13
N ALA A 145 -7.13 1.26 12.29
CA ALA A 145 -5.95 1.75 12.99
C ALA A 145 -5.32 2.95 12.26
N VAL A 146 -5.19 2.88 10.92
CA VAL A 146 -4.67 3.97 10.09
C VAL A 146 -5.53 5.23 10.19
N ILE A 147 -6.86 5.08 10.18
CA ILE A 147 -7.80 6.21 10.28
C ILE A 147 -7.78 6.85 11.67
N HIS A 148 -7.73 6.04 12.73
CA HIS A 148 -7.98 6.54 14.09
C HIS A 148 -6.71 6.92 14.86
N ARG A 149 -5.54 6.39 14.49
CA ARG A 149 -4.30 6.69 15.21
C ARG A 149 -3.85 8.14 14.96
N PRO A 150 -3.61 8.93 16.02
CA PRO A 150 -3.28 10.35 15.87
C PRO A 150 -1.93 10.58 15.18
N ASP A 151 -1.00 9.64 15.30
CA ASP A 151 0.34 9.69 14.71
C ASP A 151 0.37 9.32 13.22
N PHE A 152 -0.76 8.93 12.63
CA PHE A 152 -0.89 8.51 11.23
C PHE A 152 -1.61 9.52 10.34
N HIS A 153 -1.76 10.77 10.79
CA HIS A 153 -2.40 11.82 10.01
C HIS A 153 -1.73 11.99 8.63
N GLY A 154 -2.53 11.82 7.58
CA GLY A 154 -2.09 11.93 6.18
C GLY A 154 -1.61 10.62 5.55
N LEU A 155 -1.37 9.57 6.33
CA LEU A 155 -1.10 8.24 5.80
C LEU A 155 -2.39 7.62 5.28
N MET A 156 -2.29 6.87 4.19
CA MET A 156 -3.44 6.21 3.57
C MET A 156 -3.12 4.78 3.18
N LEU A 157 -4.14 3.92 3.24
CA LEU A 157 -4.11 2.62 2.58
C LEU A 157 -4.64 2.75 1.15
N PRO A 158 -4.30 1.81 0.26
CA PRO A 158 -5.00 1.66 -1.00
C PRO A 158 -6.49 1.47 -0.74
N THR A 159 -7.28 1.81 -1.75
CA THR A 159 -8.73 1.67 -1.66
C THR A 159 -9.12 0.19 -1.63
N ILE A 160 -10.28 -0.11 -1.05
CA ILE A 160 -10.67 -1.51 -0.82
C ILE A 160 -10.85 -2.31 -2.11
N TYR A 161 -11.20 -1.66 -3.23
CA TYR A 161 -11.33 -2.31 -4.54
C TYR A 161 -9.96 -2.58 -5.20
N GLU A 162 -8.88 -1.94 -4.75
CA GLU A 162 -7.51 -2.28 -5.15
C GLU A 162 -6.96 -3.44 -4.32
N ILE A 163 -7.36 -3.54 -3.05
CA ILE A 163 -6.93 -4.62 -2.14
C ILE A 163 -7.71 -5.92 -2.43
N PHE A 164 -9.04 -5.83 -2.57
CA PHE A 164 -9.94 -6.96 -2.81
C PHE A 164 -10.78 -6.74 -4.08
N PRO A 165 -10.17 -6.77 -5.27
CA PRO A 165 -10.88 -6.53 -6.52
C PRO A 165 -12.05 -7.50 -6.75
N GLN A 166 -11.93 -8.74 -6.29
CA GLN A 166 -12.94 -9.79 -6.49
C GLN A 166 -14.31 -9.47 -5.88
N PHE A 167 -14.41 -8.56 -4.91
CA PHE A 167 -15.69 -8.13 -4.35
C PHE A 167 -16.40 -7.02 -5.16
N PHE A 168 -15.70 -6.43 -6.14
CA PHE A 168 -16.19 -5.29 -6.93
C PHE A 168 -16.35 -5.60 -8.42
N PHE A 169 -15.74 -6.68 -8.91
CA PHE A 169 -15.87 -7.13 -10.29
C PHE A 169 -16.79 -8.35 -10.43
N ASN A 170 -17.40 -8.51 -11.61
CA ASN A 170 -18.23 -9.66 -11.92
C ASN A 170 -17.36 -10.94 -12.00
N SER A 171 -17.92 -12.08 -11.59
CA SER A 171 -17.26 -13.39 -11.63
C SER A 171 -16.71 -13.75 -13.01
N LYS A 172 -17.40 -13.35 -14.09
CA LYS A 172 -16.88 -13.52 -15.46
C LYS A 172 -15.53 -12.82 -15.65
N PHE A 173 -15.42 -11.58 -15.21
CA PHE A 173 -14.18 -10.80 -15.34
C PHE A 173 -13.07 -11.39 -14.47
N VAL A 174 -13.40 -11.75 -13.22
CA VAL A 174 -12.44 -12.39 -12.30
C VAL A 174 -11.90 -13.68 -12.91
N TYR A 175 -12.78 -14.53 -13.44
CA TYR A 175 -12.38 -15.81 -14.05
C TYR A 175 -11.55 -15.62 -15.34
N GLU A 176 -11.85 -14.61 -16.15
CA GLU A 176 -11.03 -14.26 -17.32
C GLU A 176 -9.64 -13.76 -16.90
N ALA A 177 -9.56 -12.98 -15.81
CA ALA A 177 -8.29 -12.51 -15.24
C ALA A 177 -7.48 -13.66 -14.62
N GLU A 178 -8.10 -14.60 -13.92
CA GLU A 178 -7.42 -15.78 -13.34
C GLU A 178 -6.81 -16.69 -14.41
N LYS A 179 -7.44 -16.76 -15.60
CA LYS A 179 -6.91 -17.51 -16.74
C LYS A 179 -5.71 -16.86 -17.41
N PHE A 180 -5.42 -15.60 -17.09
CA PHE A 180 -4.30 -14.90 -17.69
C PHE A 180 -2.98 -15.52 -17.22
N ASP A 181 -2.27 -16.17 -18.14
CA ASP A 181 -0.95 -16.72 -17.87
C ASP A 181 0.10 -15.59 -17.83
N TYR A 182 0.24 -14.98 -16.66
CA TYR A 182 1.22 -13.92 -16.42
C TYR A 182 2.66 -14.41 -16.68
N GLU A 183 2.97 -15.67 -16.39
CA GLU A 183 4.32 -16.21 -16.59
C GLU A 183 4.65 -16.30 -18.08
N MET A 184 3.73 -16.82 -18.89
CA MET A 184 3.89 -16.87 -20.34
C MET A 184 3.96 -15.46 -20.94
N TRP A 185 3.07 -14.56 -20.54
CA TRP A 185 3.10 -13.17 -20.98
C TRP A 185 4.44 -12.48 -20.62
N SER A 186 4.93 -12.68 -19.39
CA SER A 186 6.22 -12.16 -18.93
C SER A 186 7.39 -12.74 -19.72
N LYS A 187 7.38 -14.05 -20.03
CA LYS A 187 8.41 -14.69 -20.86
C LYS A 187 8.40 -14.14 -22.28
N MET A 188 7.22 -14.01 -22.92
CA MET A 188 7.10 -13.45 -24.26
C MET A 188 7.65 -12.02 -24.33
N ILE A 189 7.41 -11.22 -23.30
CA ILE A 189 7.98 -9.87 -23.18
C ILE A 189 9.52 -9.91 -23.08
N MET A 190 10.08 -10.80 -22.26
CA MET A 190 11.53 -10.95 -22.14
C MET A 190 12.16 -11.36 -23.48
N TYR A 191 11.53 -12.30 -24.20
CA TYR A 191 11.96 -12.71 -25.53
C TYR A 191 11.91 -11.56 -26.55
N GLU A 192 10.84 -10.77 -26.55
CA GLU A 192 10.72 -9.59 -27.42
C GLU A 192 11.84 -8.59 -27.12
N LYS A 193 12.15 -8.35 -25.84
CA LYS A 193 13.25 -7.47 -25.44
C LYS A 193 14.60 -8.00 -25.92
N GLU A 194 14.90 -9.27 -25.67
CA GLU A 194 16.15 -9.91 -26.13
C GLU A 194 16.26 -9.87 -27.66
N TYR A 195 15.16 -10.14 -28.37
CA TYR A 195 15.10 -10.03 -29.83
C TYR A 195 15.41 -8.61 -30.31
N MET A 196 14.79 -7.59 -29.71
CA MET A 196 15.02 -6.19 -30.08
C MET A 196 16.45 -5.74 -29.76
N ASP A 197 17.00 -6.14 -28.60
CA ASP A 197 18.39 -5.87 -28.23
C ASP A 197 19.38 -6.47 -29.25
N VAL A 198 19.10 -7.68 -29.76
CA VAL A 198 19.90 -8.31 -30.82
C VAL A 198 19.71 -7.60 -32.15
N TYR A 199 18.47 -7.26 -32.53
CA TYR A 199 18.14 -6.65 -33.81
C TYR A 199 18.73 -5.25 -33.99
N PHE A 200 18.73 -4.44 -32.92
CA PHE A 200 19.25 -3.07 -32.95
C PHE A 200 20.73 -2.95 -32.55
N LYS A 201 21.41 -4.07 -32.31
CA LYS A 201 22.83 -4.10 -31.92
C LYS A 201 23.71 -3.54 -33.05
N GLY A 202 24.27 -2.35 -32.83
CA GLY A 202 25.19 -1.69 -33.77
C GLY A 202 24.56 -0.66 -34.72
N HIS A 203 23.25 -0.38 -34.61
CA HIS A 203 22.65 0.80 -35.24
C HIS A 203 22.91 2.05 -34.41
N GLU A 204 23.00 3.24 -35.03
CA GLU A 204 23.11 4.54 -34.33
C GLU A 204 21.95 4.80 -33.35
N TYR A 205 20.86 4.04 -33.47
CA TYR A 205 19.69 4.01 -32.58
C TYR A 205 19.67 2.81 -31.61
N SER A 206 20.83 2.16 -31.38
CA SER A 206 21.05 1.03 -30.44
C SER A 206 20.53 1.28 -29.01
N ASN A 207 20.21 2.53 -28.70
CA ASN A 207 19.89 3.02 -27.38
C ASN A 207 18.40 3.38 -27.22
N MET A 208 17.53 3.09 -28.18
CA MET A 208 16.13 3.55 -28.12
C MET A 208 15.35 3.03 -26.88
N TYR A 209 15.69 1.83 -26.36
CA TYR A 209 15.13 1.29 -25.12
C TYR A 209 15.97 1.58 -23.86
N GLN A 210 17.27 1.86 -23.99
CA GLN A 210 18.16 2.14 -22.85
C GLN A 210 18.29 3.63 -22.51
N ASN A 211 17.99 4.52 -23.46
CA ASN A 211 18.27 5.96 -23.40
C ASN A 211 16.98 6.79 -23.36
N SER A 212 15.91 6.14 -22.93
CA SER A 212 14.63 6.76 -22.66
C SER A 212 14.48 6.83 -21.15
N ASP A 213 14.32 8.02 -20.60
CA ASP A 213 13.95 8.23 -19.18
C ASP A 213 12.59 7.59 -18.82
N TYR A 214 11.94 6.92 -19.78
CA TYR A 214 10.70 6.19 -19.58
C TYR A 214 10.95 4.76 -19.12
N MET A 215 10.44 4.45 -17.92
CA MET A 215 10.34 3.08 -17.44
C MET A 215 9.22 2.34 -18.19
N TYR A 216 9.57 1.34 -18.99
CA TYR A 216 8.56 0.52 -19.66
C TYR A 216 7.77 -0.31 -18.64
N MET A 217 6.44 -0.38 -18.77
CA MET A 217 5.59 -1.22 -17.92
C MET A 217 6.00 -2.71 -17.98
N LYS A 218 6.67 -3.10 -19.08
CA LYS A 218 7.27 -4.41 -19.31
C LYS A 218 8.49 -4.72 -18.40
N ASP A 219 9.23 -3.69 -17.99
CA ASP A 219 10.40 -3.80 -17.10
C ASP A 219 10.07 -3.51 -15.63
N TRP A 220 8.83 -3.09 -15.38
CA TRP A 220 8.35 -2.71 -14.06
C TRP A 220 7.79 -3.92 -13.31
N LYS A 221 8.39 -4.23 -12.16
CA LYS A 221 7.73 -5.07 -11.18
C LYS A 221 6.66 -4.21 -10.49
N MET A 222 5.38 -4.56 -10.60
CA MET A 222 4.25 -3.82 -10.01
C MET A 222 4.49 -3.42 -8.53
N TRP A 223 5.13 -4.29 -7.77
CA TRP A 223 5.47 -4.02 -6.37
C TRP A 223 6.51 -2.91 -6.20
N GLN A 224 7.36 -2.61 -7.18
CA GLN A 224 8.39 -1.56 -7.16
C GLN A 224 7.85 -0.17 -7.58
N TRP A 225 6.57 0.12 -7.38
CA TRP A 225 5.92 1.38 -7.77
C TRP A 225 6.67 2.63 -7.27
N TRP A 226 7.32 2.56 -6.11
CA TRP A 226 8.10 3.68 -5.55
C TRP A 226 9.28 4.13 -6.43
N LYS A 227 9.82 3.26 -7.30
CA LYS A 227 10.89 3.65 -8.23
C LYS A 227 10.41 4.70 -9.23
N LEU A 228 9.16 4.61 -9.69
CA LEU A 228 8.55 5.59 -10.60
C LEU A 228 8.34 6.95 -9.95
N MET A 229 8.23 6.97 -8.62
CA MET A 229 8.08 8.20 -7.83
C MET A 229 9.43 8.88 -7.53
N GLY A 230 10.53 8.43 -8.16
CA GLY A 230 11.88 8.93 -7.89
C GLY A 230 12.45 8.54 -6.52
N LEU A 231 11.73 7.71 -5.75
CA LEU A 231 12.14 7.32 -4.40
C LEU A 231 13.36 6.40 -4.38
N GLY A 232 13.76 5.85 -5.52
CA GLY A 232 14.98 5.03 -5.65
C GLY A 232 16.27 5.84 -5.82
N GLU A 233 16.21 7.04 -6.39
CA GLU A 233 17.38 7.86 -6.73
C GLU A 233 17.79 8.83 -5.60
N HIS A 234 16.83 9.22 -4.76
CA HIS A 234 17.05 10.14 -3.64
C HIS A 234 17.15 9.45 -2.27
N TRP A 235 17.23 8.10 -2.24
CA TRP A 235 17.27 7.33 -1.00
C TRP A 235 18.69 7.19 -0.42
N THR A 236 19.72 7.38 -1.24
CA THR A 236 21.09 7.57 -0.74
C THR A 236 21.21 9.00 -0.19
N PRO A 237 21.70 9.19 1.04
CA PRO A 237 22.04 10.51 1.51
C PRO A 237 23.05 11.10 0.52
N ASN A 238 22.79 12.31 0.03
CA ASN A 238 23.86 13.18 -0.45
C ASN A 238 24.86 13.36 0.71
N GLY A 239 25.85 12.47 0.79
CA GLY A 239 26.72 12.38 1.96
C GLY A 239 27.76 11.25 1.98
N SER A 240 28.01 10.54 0.88
CA SER A 240 29.21 9.71 0.76
C SER A 240 29.79 9.78 -0.66
N LYS A 241 30.53 10.85 -0.91
CA LYS A 241 31.74 10.81 -1.73
C LYS A 241 32.92 11.08 -0.82
#